data_AF-A0A239EZR8-F1
#
_entry.id   AF-A0A239EZR8-F1
#
_cell.length_a   1.000
_cell.length_b   1.000
_cell.length_c   1.000
_cell.angle_alpha   90.00
_cell.angle_beta   90.00
_cell.angle_gamma   90.00
#
_symmetry.space_group_name_H-M   'P 1'
#
loop_
_entity.id
_entity.type
_entity.pdbx_description
1 polymer ?
#
loop_
_entity_poly.entity_id
_entity_poly.type
_entity_poly.pdbx_seq_one_letter_code
_entity_poly.pdbx_strand_id
1 'polypeptide(L)'
;MSTSPLVAAIQHAAGTVERHREVVCLALSTEREEMRYSARKFSDKGLHSAANERRELEGRAISALAGVERRAHLMNLWMESHWETLLRAAVLAEATDLVLADISRKWLAEHAEDTEATAYKVTAWQLSQAVAHAAQLSEVKDALTAVRDAMNTSGRKSAKPSQV
;
A
#
# COMPACT_ATOMS: atom_id res chain seq x y z
N MET A 1 24.57 -9.03 -12.13
CA MET A 1 24.75 -7.86 -11.24
C MET A 1 23.98 -8.15 -9.96
N SER A 2 24.62 -8.21 -8.78
CA SER A 2 23.85 -8.35 -7.53
C SER A 2 23.25 -6.99 -7.16
N THR A 3 21.94 -6.87 -7.20
CA THR A 3 21.24 -5.71 -6.65
C THR A 3 21.52 -5.63 -5.15
N SER A 4 21.84 -4.43 -4.66
CA SER A 4 21.99 -4.19 -3.21
C SER A 4 20.74 -4.67 -2.48
N PRO A 5 20.84 -5.26 -1.27
CA PRO A 5 19.67 -5.67 -0.48
C PRO A 5 18.63 -4.56 -0.32
N LEU A 6 19.08 -3.29 -0.24
CA LEU A 6 18.20 -2.12 -0.20
C LEU A 6 17.41 -1.92 -1.49
N VAL A 7 18.06 -2.03 -2.65
CA VAL A 7 17.41 -1.88 -3.96
C VAL A 7 16.38 -2.98 -4.18
N ALA A 8 16.69 -4.21 -3.78
CA ALA A 8 15.75 -5.32 -3.84
C ALA A 8 14.53 -5.09 -2.93
N ALA A 9 14.73 -4.60 -1.70
CA ALA A 9 13.66 -4.28 -0.77
C ALA A 9 12.74 -3.15 -1.31
N ILE A 10 13.33 -2.09 -1.87
CA ILE A 10 12.60 -0.98 -2.49
C ILE A 10 11.72 -1.46 -3.65
N GLN A 11 12.28 -2.25 -4.57
CA GLN A 11 11.56 -2.76 -5.73
C GLN A 11 10.41 -3.70 -5.31
N HIS A 12 10.64 -4.54 -4.30
CA HIS A 12 9.60 -5.41 -3.76
C HIS A 12 8.48 -4.59 -3.11
N ALA A 13 8.81 -3.63 -2.24
CA ALA A 13 7.81 -2.77 -1.59
C ALA A 13 7.02 -1.93 -2.59
N ALA A 14 7.68 -1.37 -3.61
CA ALA A 14 7.01 -0.66 -4.70
C ALA A 14 6.01 -1.56 -5.45
N GLY A 15 6.38 -2.79 -5.75
CA GLY A 15 5.49 -3.77 -6.39
C GLY A 15 4.29 -4.15 -5.52
N THR A 16 4.50 -4.34 -4.21
CA THR A 16 3.43 -4.67 -3.25
C THR A 16 2.48 -3.49 -3.04
N VAL A 17 3.00 -2.26 -2.93
CA VAL A 17 2.18 -1.05 -2.80
C VAL A 17 1.34 -0.80 -4.05
N GLU A 18 1.90 -0.97 -5.25
CA GLU A 18 1.13 -0.80 -6.49
C GLU A 18 0.05 -1.89 -6.63
N ARG A 19 0.33 -3.14 -6.22
CA ARG A 19 -0.65 -4.23 -6.21
C ARG A 19 -1.84 -3.92 -5.29
N HIS A 20 -1.58 -3.38 -4.10
CA HIS A 20 -2.59 -3.08 -3.09
C HIS A 20 -2.95 -1.59 -3.04
N ARG A 21 -2.79 -0.89 -4.18
CA ARG A 21 -2.87 0.57 -4.27
C ARG A 21 -4.15 1.16 -3.70
N GLU A 22 -5.29 0.51 -3.93
CA GLU A 22 -6.60 1.01 -3.48
C GLU A 22 -6.67 1.08 -1.95
N VAL A 23 -6.27 0.01 -1.26
CA VAL A 23 -6.29 -0.05 0.21
C VAL A 23 -5.22 0.86 0.82
N VAL A 24 -4.05 1.00 0.17
CA VAL A 24 -3.04 2.00 0.58
C VAL A 24 -3.56 3.43 0.44
N CYS A 25 -4.28 3.75 -0.65
CA CYS A 25 -4.90 5.08 -0.81
C CYS A 25 -5.94 5.36 0.27
N LEU A 26 -6.74 4.36 0.64
CA LEU A 26 -7.69 4.47 1.74
C LEU A 26 -6.96 4.73 3.07
N ALA A 27 -5.92 3.96 3.38
CA ALA A 27 -5.09 4.13 4.57
C ALA A 27 -4.44 5.53 4.66
N LEU A 28 -4.03 6.11 3.52
CA LEU A 28 -3.49 7.47 3.48
C LEU A 28 -4.57 8.55 3.64
N SER A 29 -5.81 8.26 3.24
CA SER A 29 -6.92 9.22 3.32
C SER A 29 -7.51 9.39 4.73
N THR A 30 -7.23 8.42 5.62
CA THR A 30 -7.67 8.42 7.02
C THR A 30 -6.73 9.20 7.94
N GLU A 31 -5.47 9.41 7.55
CA GLU A 31 -4.59 10.39 8.19
C GLU A 31 -4.81 11.82 7.61
N ARG A 32 -4.57 12.84 8.44
CA ARG A 32 -4.77 14.31 8.25
C ARG A 32 -4.97 14.83 6.81
N GLU A 33 -5.70 15.92 6.68
CA GLU A 33 -6.11 16.60 5.43
C GLU A 33 -5.02 16.77 4.34
N GLU A 34 -3.74 16.92 4.72
CA GLU A 34 -2.58 16.95 3.82
C GLU A 34 -2.30 15.62 3.09
N MET A 35 -2.59 14.48 3.72
CA MET A 35 -2.47 13.16 3.10
C MET A 35 -3.63 12.85 2.15
N ARG A 36 -4.85 13.36 2.44
CA ARG A 36 -5.97 13.35 1.49
C ARG A 36 -5.64 14.11 0.21
N TYR A 37 -4.95 15.25 0.33
CA TYR A 37 -4.48 16.01 -0.82
C TYR A 37 -3.44 15.23 -1.65
N SER A 38 -2.53 14.52 -0.97
CA SER A 38 -1.52 13.67 -1.63
C SER A 38 -2.13 12.46 -2.33
N ALA A 39 -3.11 11.80 -1.71
CA ALA A 39 -3.87 10.69 -2.29
C ALA A 39 -4.72 11.15 -3.50
N ARG A 40 -5.34 12.34 -3.44
CA ARG A 40 -6.05 12.94 -4.58
C ARG A 40 -5.11 13.23 -5.75
N LYS A 41 -3.94 13.81 -5.50
CA LYS A 41 -2.89 13.98 -6.53
C LYS A 41 -2.43 12.64 -7.12
N PHE A 42 -2.38 11.58 -6.32
CA PHE A 42 -2.03 10.23 -6.75
C PHE A 42 -3.08 9.62 -7.69
N SER A 43 -4.36 9.86 -7.40
CA SER A 43 -5.49 9.47 -8.24
C SER A 43 -5.54 10.27 -9.55
N ASP A 44 -5.46 11.60 -9.46
CA ASP A 44 -5.62 12.52 -10.60
C ASP A 44 -4.49 12.38 -11.63
N LYS A 45 -3.23 12.21 -11.19
CA LYS A 45 -2.10 11.99 -12.11
C LYS A 45 -2.16 10.62 -12.79
N GLY A 46 -2.71 9.61 -12.12
CA GLY A 46 -2.92 8.28 -12.71
C GLY A 46 -4.02 8.30 -13.77
N LEU A 47 -5.14 8.98 -13.50
CA LEU A 47 -6.29 9.08 -14.40
C LEU A 47 -6.02 9.94 -15.64
N HIS A 48 -5.31 11.07 -15.52
CA HIS A 48 -4.94 11.90 -16.67
C HIS A 48 -3.94 11.20 -17.62
N SER A 49 -3.00 10.43 -17.07
CA SER A 49 -2.05 9.65 -17.87
C SER A 49 -2.76 8.53 -18.64
N ALA A 50 -3.67 7.81 -17.98
CA ALA A 50 -4.45 6.73 -18.60
C ALA A 50 -5.47 7.22 -19.65
N ALA A 51 -6.01 8.44 -19.48
CA ALA A 51 -6.91 9.06 -20.45
C ALA A 51 -6.19 9.48 -21.74
N ASN A 52 -4.94 9.96 -21.63
CA ASN A 52 -4.12 10.32 -22.80
C ASN A 52 -3.61 9.09 -23.56
N GLU A 53 -3.22 8.02 -22.86
CA GLU A 53 -2.78 6.75 -23.48
C GLU A 53 -3.89 6.05 -24.29
N ARG A 54 -5.16 6.32 -23.99
CA ARG A 54 -6.31 5.69 -24.66
C ARG A 54 -6.61 6.28 -26.06
N ARG A 55 -6.03 7.42 -26.44
CA ARG A 55 -6.23 8.08 -27.76
C ARG A 55 -5.29 7.61 -28.87
N GLU A 56 -4.11 7.07 -28.56
CA GLU A 56 -3.11 6.68 -29.57
C GLU A 56 -3.03 5.16 -29.65
N LEU A 57 -3.74 4.49 -30.57
CA LEU A 57 -3.90 3.02 -30.57
C LEU A 57 -2.79 2.21 -31.25
N GLU A 58 -1.93 2.85 -32.05
CA GLU A 58 -0.85 2.15 -32.77
C GLU A 58 0.56 2.35 -32.17
N GLY A 59 0.76 3.33 -31.26
CA GLY A 59 2.02 3.50 -30.51
C GLY A 59 2.11 2.71 -29.19
N ARG A 60 1.15 1.82 -28.93
CA ARG A 60 0.81 1.38 -27.56
C ARG A 60 1.77 0.45 -26.87
N ALA A 61 2.48 -0.42 -27.57
CA ALA A 61 3.37 -1.36 -26.87
C ALA A 61 4.57 -0.62 -26.23
N ILE A 62 5.19 0.30 -26.97
CA ILE A 62 6.37 1.05 -26.52
C ILE A 62 5.97 2.13 -25.52
N SER A 63 4.89 2.87 -25.76
CA SER A 63 4.40 3.88 -24.82
C SER A 63 3.82 3.28 -23.54
N ALA A 64 3.11 2.14 -23.61
CA ALA A 64 2.65 1.45 -22.40
C ALA A 64 3.82 0.85 -21.62
N LEU A 65 4.84 0.30 -22.30
CA LEU A 65 6.07 -0.16 -21.63
C LEU A 65 6.79 1.00 -20.94
N ALA A 66 6.98 2.12 -21.64
CA ALA A 66 7.57 3.34 -21.06
C ALA A 66 6.74 3.90 -19.90
N GLY A 67 5.41 3.80 -19.97
CA GLY A 67 4.49 4.16 -18.90
C GLY A 67 4.57 3.21 -17.69
N VAL A 68 4.75 1.91 -17.92
CA VAL A 68 5.00 0.90 -16.87
C VAL A 68 6.35 1.14 -16.21
N GLU A 69 7.41 1.34 -16.99
CA GLU A 69 8.76 1.63 -16.50
C GLU A 69 8.80 2.94 -15.70
N ARG A 70 8.15 3.99 -16.21
CA ARG A 70 8.04 5.27 -15.50
C ARG A 70 7.27 5.12 -14.18
N ARG A 71 6.18 4.34 -14.15
CA ARG A 71 5.45 4.06 -12.90
C ARG A 71 6.30 3.29 -11.91
N ALA A 72 6.99 2.25 -12.35
CA ALA A 72 7.90 1.48 -11.49
C ALA A 72 9.01 2.37 -10.92
N HIS A 73 9.60 3.24 -11.74
CA HIS A 73 10.62 4.18 -11.30
C HIS A 73 10.08 5.20 -10.28
N LEU A 74 8.90 5.78 -10.53
CA LEU A 74 8.25 6.71 -9.58
C LEU A 74 7.90 6.02 -8.26
N MET A 75 7.45 4.76 -8.28
CA MET A 75 7.16 4.00 -7.06
C MET A 75 8.43 3.72 -6.27
N ASN A 76 9.54 3.37 -6.93
CA ASN A 76 10.83 3.19 -6.26
C ASN A 76 11.29 4.48 -5.56
N LEU A 77 11.23 5.62 -6.26
CA LEU A 77 11.56 6.92 -5.65
C LEU A 77 10.67 7.25 -4.46
N TRP A 78 9.38 6.89 -4.54
CA TRP A 78 8.43 7.11 -3.46
C TRP A 78 8.72 6.23 -2.25
N MET A 79 9.09 4.96 -2.46
CA MET A 79 9.57 4.09 -1.40
C MET A 79 10.85 4.65 -0.78
N GLU A 80 11.81 5.13 -1.56
CA GLU A 80 13.06 5.71 -1.03
C GLU A 80 12.81 6.91 -0.11
N SER A 81 11.83 7.76 -0.44
CA SER A 81 11.62 9.05 0.22
C SER A 81 10.47 9.11 1.22
N HIS A 82 9.51 8.17 1.16
CA HIS A 82 8.26 8.24 1.94
C HIS A 82 7.84 6.90 2.58
N TRP A 83 8.71 5.88 2.60
CA TRP A 83 8.35 4.56 3.15
C TRP A 83 7.91 4.62 4.62
N GLU A 84 8.45 5.52 5.44
CA GLU A 84 8.07 5.65 6.87
C GLU A 84 6.61 6.07 7.04
N THR A 85 6.18 7.06 6.26
CA THR A 85 4.79 7.55 6.25
C THR A 85 3.84 6.46 5.80
N LEU A 86 4.21 5.73 4.73
CA LEU A 86 3.41 4.62 4.23
C LEU A 86 3.32 3.48 5.25
N LEU A 87 4.43 3.15 5.93
CA LEU A 87 4.46 2.10 6.93
C LEU A 87 3.55 2.45 8.10
N ARG A 88 3.62 3.70 8.59
CA ARG A 88 2.76 4.18 9.66
C ARG A 88 1.29 4.11 9.27
N ALA A 89 0.93 4.60 8.08
CA ALA A 89 -0.45 4.56 7.59
C ALA A 89 -0.96 3.12 7.48
N ALA A 90 -0.15 2.21 6.94
CA ALA A 90 -0.50 0.80 6.82
C ALA A 90 -0.74 0.13 8.20
N VAL A 91 0.15 0.39 9.18
CA VAL A 91 0.01 -0.14 10.55
C VAL A 91 -1.28 0.34 11.22
N LEU A 92 -1.60 1.64 11.11
CA LEU A 92 -2.79 2.21 11.74
C LEU A 92 -4.09 1.72 11.09
N ALA A 93 -4.11 1.66 9.75
CA ALA A 93 -5.27 1.17 9.01
C ALA A 93 -5.50 -0.33 9.28
N GLU A 94 -4.45 -1.15 9.27
CA GLU A 94 -4.55 -2.58 9.59
C GLU A 94 -5.11 -2.80 10.99
N ALA A 95 -4.61 -2.07 12.00
CA ALA A 95 -5.12 -2.17 13.36
C ALA A 95 -6.61 -1.78 13.44
N THR A 96 -7.02 -0.75 12.69
CA THR A 96 -8.43 -0.32 12.62
C THR A 96 -9.31 -1.40 11.99
N ASP A 97 -8.90 -1.98 10.87
CA ASP A 97 -9.64 -3.05 10.19
C ASP A 97 -9.74 -4.32 11.05
N LEU A 98 -8.70 -4.67 11.80
CA LEU A 98 -8.73 -5.79 12.75
C LEU A 98 -9.74 -5.55 13.89
N VAL A 99 -9.83 -4.32 14.40
CA VAL A 99 -10.83 -3.96 15.42
C VAL A 99 -12.25 -4.03 14.84
N LEU A 100 -12.46 -3.49 13.63
CA LEU A 100 -13.76 -3.58 12.95
C LEU A 100 -14.17 -5.03 12.72
N ALA A 101 -13.25 -5.88 12.26
CA ALA A 101 -13.50 -7.30 12.07
C ALA A 101 -13.89 -8.00 13.38
N ASP A 102 -13.24 -7.69 14.49
CA ASP A 102 -13.59 -8.25 15.80
C ASP A 102 -14.99 -7.81 16.27
N ILE A 103 -15.32 -6.53 16.13
CA ILE A 103 -16.65 -5.98 16.46
C ILE A 103 -17.74 -6.64 15.62
N SER A 104 -17.56 -6.70 14.29
CA SER A 104 -18.54 -7.31 13.39
C SER A 104 -18.70 -8.80 13.66
N ARG A 105 -17.63 -9.52 13.99
CA ARG A 105 -17.70 -10.95 14.34
C ARG A 105 -18.51 -11.20 15.61
N LYS A 106 -18.30 -10.39 16.65
CA LYS A 106 -19.08 -10.47 17.90
C LYS A 106 -20.56 -10.20 17.65
N TRP A 107 -20.85 -9.12 16.91
CA TRP A 107 -22.22 -8.77 16.58
C TRP A 107 -22.93 -9.88 15.79
N LEU A 108 -22.28 -10.47 14.79
CA LEU A 108 -22.86 -11.57 13.99
C LEU A 108 -23.11 -12.84 14.83
N ALA A 109 -22.22 -13.14 15.78
CA ALA A 109 -22.40 -14.27 16.68
C ALA A 109 -23.60 -14.09 17.62
N GLU A 110 -23.84 -12.85 18.07
CA GLU A 110 -24.99 -12.49 18.92
C GLU A 110 -26.33 -12.50 18.17
N HIS A 111 -26.32 -12.38 16.84
CA HIS A 111 -27.52 -12.30 15.98
C HIS A 111 -27.60 -13.47 14.98
N ALA A 112 -27.11 -14.65 15.38
CA ALA A 112 -26.97 -15.79 14.49
C ALA A 112 -28.31 -16.35 13.97
N GLU A 113 -29.42 -16.10 14.66
CA GLU A 113 -30.77 -16.45 14.18
C GLU A 113 -31.32 -15.54 13.06
N ASP A 114 -30.78 -14.33 12.90
CA ASP A 114 -31.35 -13.28 12.04
C ASP A 114 -30.63 -13.18 10.68
N THR A 115 -30.14 -14.30 10.14
CA THR A 115 -29.26 -14.31 8.95
C THR A 115 -29.87 -13.66 7.69
N GLU A 116 -31.20 -13.63 7.61
CA GLU A 116 -31.91 -13.03 6.47
C GLU A 116 -32.08 -11.51 6.58
N ALA A 117 -31.89 -10.94 7.78
CA ALA A 117 -32.03 -9.51 8.02
C ALA A 117 -30.98 -8.71 7.24
N THR A 118 -31.38 -7.55 6.70
CA THR A 118 -30.47 -6.65 5.97
C THR A 118 -29.28 -6.23 6.83
N ALA A 119 -29.49 -5.95 8.12
CA ALA A 119 -28.41 -5.61 9.05
C ALA A 119 -27.37 -6.73 9.12
N TYR A 120 -27.80 -7.98 9.24
CA TYR A 120 -26.89 -9.13 9.27
C TYR A 120 -26.06 -9.24 7.99
N LYS A 121 -26.70 -9.16 6.83
CA LYS A 121 -26.03 -9.22 5.52
C LYS A 121 -25.01 -8.09 5.35
N VAL A 122 -25.35 -6.87 5.77
CA VAL A 122 -24.44 -5.71 5.72
C VAL A 122 -23.24 -5.91 6.64
N THR A 123 -23.46 -6.35 7.88
CA THR A 123 -22.36 -6.57 8.84
C THR A 123 -21.46 -7.74 8.42
N ALA A 124 -22.02 -8.80 7.82
CA ALA A 124 -21.24 -9.90 7.25
C ALA A 124 -20.37 -9.43 6.07
N TRP A 125 -20.90 -8.58 5.20
CA TRP A 125 -20.13 -7.97 4.12
C TRP A 125 -19.02 -7.07 4.68
N GLN A 126 -19.31 -6.20 5.65
CA GLN A 126 -18.31 -5.33 6.31
C GLN A 126 -17.18 -6.15 6.95
N LEU A 127 -17.51 -7.24 7.65
CA LEU A 127 -16.52 -8.18 8.19
C LEU A 127 -15.62 -8.73 7.07
N SER A 128 -16.19 -9.18 5.97
CA SER A 128 -15.41 -9.73 4.85
C SER A 128 -14.44 -8.70 4.25
N GLN A 129 -14.86 -7.44 4.12
CA GLN A 129 -14.01 -6.35 3.62
C GLN A 129 -12.89 -6.03 4.61
N ALA A 130 -13.22 -5.86 5.90
CA ALA A 130 -12.23 -5.55 6.92
C ALA A 130 -11.14 -6.63 7.04
N VAL A 131 -11.53 -7.91 6.99
CA VAL A 131 -10.57 -9.03 7.00
C VAL A 131 -9.68 -9.01 5.76
N ALA A 132 -10.24 -8.77 4.57
CA ALA A 132 -9.48 -8.71 3.34
C ALA A 132 -8.49 -7.52 3.32
N HIS A 133 -8.94 -6.35 3.75
CA HIS A 133 -8.10 -5.14 3.83
C HIS A 133 -6.96 -5.32 4.84
N ALA A 134 -7.24 -5.84 6.03
CA ALA A 134 -6.21 -6.09 7.05
C ALA A 134 -5.11 -7.02 6.52
N ALA A 135 -5.48 -8.09 5.79
CA ALA A 135 -4.50 -8.99 5.18
C ALA A 135 -3.62 -8.28 4.14
N GLN A 136 -4.22 -7.50 3.25
CA GLN A 136 -3.48 -6.73 2.23
C GLN A 136 -2.56 -5.68 2.86
N LEU A 137 -3.01 -5.00 3.92
CA LEU A 137 -2.22 -4.02 4.66
C LEU A 137 -1.07 -4.68 5.44
N SER A 138 -1.24 -5.90 5.94
CA SER A 138 -0.15 -6.66 6.55
C SER A 138 0.95 -6.97 5.53
N GLU A 139 0.60 -7.39 4.30
CA GLU A 139 1.60 -7.60 3.23
C GLU A 139 2.37 -6.31 2.90
N VAL A 140 1.66 -5.17 2.82
CA VAL A 140 2.28 -3.85 2.58
C VAL A 140 3.21 -3.48 3.73
N LYS A 141 2.76 -3.63 4.99
CA LYS A 141 3.54 -3.36 6.20
C LYS A 141 4.82 -4.19 6.24
N ASP A 142 4.73 -5.49 5.94
CA ASP A 142 5.90 -6.39 5.95
C ASP A 142 6.93 -5.96 4.88
N ALA A 143 6.46 -5.62 3.68
CA ALA A 143 7.32 -5.14 2.61
C ALA A 143 8.01 -3.80 2.97
N LEU A 144 7.30 -2.86 3.57
CA LEU A 144 7.87 -1.57 4.02
C LEU A 144 8.80 -1.73 5.23
N THR A 145 8.54 -2.70 6.09
CA THR A 145 9.43 -3.06 7.20
C THR A 145 10.76 -3.60 6.68
N ALA A 146 10.74 -4.40 5.60
CA ALA A 146 11.97 -4.84 4.95
C ALA A 146 12.80 -3.67 4.38
N VAL A 147 12.16 -2.61 3.86
CA VAL A 147 12.85 -1.38 3.41
C VAL A 147 13.54 -0.69 4.58
N ARG A 148 12.83 -0.50 5.71
CA ARG A 148 13.41 0.04 6.95
C ARG A 148 14.67 -0.71 7.37
N ASP A 149 14.56 -2.03 7.44
CA ASP A 149 15.62 -2.89 7.96
C ASP A 149 16.83 -2.89 7.01
N ALA A 150 16.59 -2.84 5.70
CA ALA A 150 17.63 -2.69 4.68
C ALA A 150 18.34 -1.31 4.72
N MET A 151 17.60 -0.23 5.00
CA MET A 151 18.15 1.12 5.20
C MET A 151 19.08 1.15 6.43
N ASN A 152 18.62 0.60 7.55
CA ASN A 152 19.37 0.56 8.81
C ASN A 152 20.64 -0.29 8.73
N THR A 153 20.62 -1.39 7.96
CA THR A 153 21.79 -2.25 7.74
C THR A 153 22.78 -1.63 6.75
N SER A 154 22.31 -0.90 5.73
CA SER A 154 23.16 -0.18 4.79
C SER A 154 23.91 1.00 5.45
N GLY A 155 23.25 1.73 6.36
CA GLY A 155 23.87 2.81 7.14
C GLY A 155 24.92 2.35 8.16
N ARG A 156 24.86 1.10 8.66
CA ARG A 156 25.89 0.55 9.55
C ARG A 156 27.18 0.14 8.84
N LYS A 157 27.14 -0.20 7.55
CA LYS A 157 28.34 -0.60 6.78
C LYS A 157 29.26 0.57 6.41
N SER A 158 28.79 1.81 6.49
CA SER A 158 29.64 3.00 6.28
C SER A 158 30.42 3.45 7.53
N ALA A 159 30.03 2.96 8.72
CA ALA A 159 30.75 3.20 9.96
C ALA A 159 31.86 2.14 10.15
N LYS A 160 32.99 2.29 9.45
CA LYS A 160 34.20 1.54 9.79
C LYS A 160 34.74 2.10 11.12
N PRO A 161 35.06 1.27 12.12
CA PRO A 161 35.75 1.74 13.32
C PRO A 161 37.15 2.21 12.89
N SER A 162 37.46 3.47 13.19
CA SER A 162 38.82 3.98 13.09
C SER A 162 39.68 3.08 14.00
N GLN A 163 40.57 2.29 13.40
CA GLN A 163 41.55 1.51 14.14
C GLN A 163 42.48 2.51 14.85
N VAL A 164 42.53 2.41 16.17
CA VAL A 164 43.59 2.95 17.03
C VAL A 164 44.49 1.78 17.39
#